data_AF-A0A7H2PPF0-F1
#
_entry.id   AF-A0A7H2PPF0-F1
#
_cell.length_a   1.000
_cell.length_b   1.000
_cell.length_c   1.000
_cell.angle_alpha   90.00
_cell.angle_beta   90.00
_cell.angle_gamma   90.00
#
_symmetry.space_group_name_H-M   'P 1'
#
loop_
_entity.id
_entity.type
_entity.pdbx_description
1 polymer ?
#
loop_
_entity_poly.entity_id
_entity_poly.type
_entity_poly.pdbx_seq_one_letter_code
_entity_poly.pdbx_strand_id
1 'polypeptide(L)'
;MMMIYGMFVFSIPTATYQSLQRSNTWNHASNNRVGDMPAYQYVGKGEDSITLEGSIVPEFGAPMSLTALRLMADTGKSFPLISGHGKIYGLWVIESLNETQTYFFKNGKPRLVEFSLTLKKTQTAGVLIGNVLGSIVGSIL
;
A
#
# COMPACT_ATOMS: atom_id res chain seq x y z
N MET A 1 -1.33 17.21 -1.46
CA MET A 1 -0.68 15.88 -1.64
C MET A 1 -1.13 15.00 -0.49
N MET A 2 -1.71 13.83 -0.77
CA MET A 2 -2.29 12.98 0.28
C MET A 2 -1.36 11.85 0.71
N MET A 3 -0.69 11.23 -0.26
CA MET A 3 0.25 10.12 -0.03
C MET A 3 1.17 9.99 -1.23
N ILE A 4 2.32 9.36 -1.05
CA ILE A 4 3.20 8.92 -2.13
C ILE A 4 3.55 7.45 -1.96
N TYR A 5 3.51 6.72 -3.06
CA TYR A 5 3.94 5.33 -3.19
C TYR A 5 5.07 5.26 -4.20
N GLY A 6 6.31 5.12 -3.72
CA GLY A 6 7.50 5.23 -4.55
C GLY A 6 7.58 6.58 -5.24
N MET A 7 7.35 6.61 -6.55
CA MET A 7 7.33 7.83 -7.37
C MET A 7 5.90 8.32 -7.69
N PHE A 8 4.87 7.55 -7.31
CA PHE A 8 3.49 7.88 -7.62
C PHE A 8 2.84 8.68 -6.49
N VAL A 9 2.36 9.87 -6.82
CA VAL A 9 1.73 10.79 -5.86
C VAL A 9 0.22 10.67 -5.94
N PHE A 10 -0.41 10.35 -4.81
CA PHE A 10 -1.86 10.41 -4.64
C PHE A 10 -2.29 11.85 -4.36
N SER A 11 -3.06 12.42 -5.27
CA SER A 11 -3.52 13.80 -5.25
C SER A 11 -4.79 13.96 -6.09
N ILE A 12 -5.51 15.07 -5.91
CA ILE A 12 -6.71 15.42 -6.70
C ILE A 12 -6.53 15.24 -8.22
N PRO A 13 -5.45 15.71 -8.86
CA PRO A 13 -5.25 15.53 -10.30
C PRO A 13 -4.79 14.13 -10.73
N THR A 14 -4.53 13.20 -9.81
CA THR A 14 -4.07 11.84 -10.12
C THR A 14 -5.10 10.82 -9.68
N ALA A 15 -4.82 10.11 -8.58
CA ALA A 15 -5.72 9.18 -7.93
C ALA A 15 -5.98 9.65 -6.51
N THR A 16 -7.23 9.98 -6.21
CA THR A 16 -7.64 10.34 -4.86
C THR A 16 -8.26 9.15 -4.15
N TYR A 17 -7.67 8.76 -3.03
CA TYR A 17 -8.34 7.84 -2.10
C TYR A 17 -9.20 8.65 -1.12
N GLN A 18 -10.39 8.14 -0.82
CA GLN A 18 -11.33 8.71 0.15
C GLN A 18 -11.23 7.99 1.49
N SER A 19 -10.99 6.68 1.46
CA SER A 19 -10.82 5.85 2.65
C SER A 19 -9.44 5.18 2.65
N LEU A 20 -8.87 5.05 3.84
CA LEU A 20 -7.69 4.23 4.10
C LEU A 20 -8.03 3.28 5.23
N GLN A 21 -8.11 2.00 4.90
CA GLN A 21 -8.27 0.92 5.86
C GLN A 21 -6.93 0.24 6.07
N ARG A 22 -6.58 -0.05 7.33
CA ARG A 22 -5.37 -0.80 7.66
C ARG A 22 -5.71 -1.97 8.57
N SER A 23 -5.34 -3.17 8.16
CA SER A 23 -5.45 -4.38 8.97
C SER A 23 -4.06 -4.79 9.45
N ASN A 24 -3.90 -4.95 10.77
CA ASN A 24 -2.69 -5.51 11.36
C ASN A 24 -3.05 -6.80 12.07
N THR A 25 -2.29 -7.85 11.79
CA THR A 25 -2.41 -9.12 12.50
C THR A 25 -1.22 -9.28 13.45
N TRP A 26 -1.46 -9.88 14.60
CA TRP A 26 -0.42 -10.28 15.55
C TRP A 26 -0.59 -11.76 15.86
N ASN A 27 0.52 -12.48 15.85
CA ASN A 27 0.51 -13.92 16.07
C ASN A 27 0.64 -14.21 17.56
N HIS A 28 -0.37 -14.88 18.11
CA HIS A 28 -0.41 -15.32 19.50
C HIS A 28 -0.58 -16.85 19.52
N ALA A 29 0.50 -17.57 19.85
CA ALA A 29 0.43 -19.02 19.99
C ALA A 29 -0.27 -19.38 21.30
N SER A 30 -1.27 -20.27 21.23
CA SER A 30 -2.00 -20.75 22.40
C SER A 30 -1.38 -22.03 22.96
N ASN A 31 -1.40 -22.16 24.28
CA ASN A 31 -1.02 -23.36 25.00
C ASN A 31 -2.09 -23.68 26.05
N ASN A 32 -2.78 -24.80 25.86
CA ASN A 32 -3.87 -25.23 26.73
C ASN A 32 -3.32 -25.71 28.08
N ARG A 33 -3.94 -25.25 29.17
CA ARG A 33 -3.61 -25.66 30.53
C ARG A 33 -4.76 -26.46 31.10
N VAL A 34 -4.46 -27.52 31.85
CA VAL A 34 -5.51 -28.36 32.47
C VAL A 34 -6.16 -27.57 33.61
N GLY A 35 -7.47 -27.37 33.53
CA GLY A 35 -8.26 -26.72 34.57
C GLY A 35 -8.16 -25.18 34.62
N ASP A 36 -7.52 -24.56 33.63
CA ASP A 36 -7.33 -23.10 33.57
C ASP A 36 -7.49 -22.58 32.12
N MET A 37 -7.56 -21.27 31.95
CA MET A 37 -7.62 -20.64 30.64
C MET A 37 -6.33 -20.90 29.82
N PRO A 38 -6.42 -21.01 28.48
CA PRO A 38 -5.25 -21.19 27.64
C PRO A 38 -4.31 -19.98 27.74
N ALA A 39 -3.02 -20.25 27.85
CA ALA A 39 -2.00 -19.20 27.83
C ALA A 39 -1.65 -18.81 26.40
N TYR A 40 -1.57 -17.52 26.15
CA TYR A 40 -1.18 -16.98 24.85
C TYR A 40 0.22 -16.36 24.92
N GLN A 41 1.11 -16.79 24.02
CA GLN A 41 2.43 -16.20 23.87
C GLN A 41 2.48 -15.36 22.59
N TYR A 42 2.94 -14.12 22.71
CA TYR A 42 3.18 -13.27 21.56
C TYR A 42 4.40 -13.79 20.76
N VAL A 43 4.16 -14.28 19.55
CA VAL A 43 5.19 -14.85 18.66
C VAL A 43 5.74 -13.79 17.72
N GLY A 44 4.98 -12.73 17.45
CA GLY A 44 5.43 -11.62 16.63
C GLY A 44 4.30 -10.94 15.86
N LYS A 45 4.70 -9.99 15.02
CA LYS A 45 3.79 -9.32 14.08
C LYS A 45 3.47 -10.28 12.94
N GLY A 46 2.19 -10.39 12.62
CA GLY A 46 1.71 -11.09 11.43
C GLY A 46 1.70 -10.16 10.23
N GLU A 47 0.74 -10.38 9.33
CA GLU A 47 0.60 -9.58 8.12
C GLU A 47 0.03 -8.17 8.42
N ASP A 48 0.42 -7.20 7.60
CA ASP A 48 -0.01 -5.81 7.68
C ASP A 48 -0.42 -5.40 6.28
N SER A 49 -1.72 -5.14 6.09
CA SER A 49 -2.31 -4.76 4.81
C SER A 49 -2.98 -3.39 4.92
N ILE A 50 -2.87 -2.61 3.84
CA ILE A 50 -3.54 -1.32 3.69
C ILE A 50 -4.39 -1.39 2.43
N THR A 51 -5.67 -1.10 2.57
CA THR A 51 -6.58 -0.94 1.45
C THR A 51 -6.89 0.54 1.27
N LEU A 52 -6.65 1.04 0.07
CA LEU A 52 -6.94 2.41 -0.34
C LEU A 52 -8.10 2.36 -1.32
N GLU A 53 -9.22 2.96 -0.96
CA GLU A 53 -10.36 3.07 -1.86
C GLU A 53 -10.52 4.51 -2.30
N GLY A 54 -10.72 4.69 -3.60
CA GLY A 54 -10.73 6.00 -4.20
C GLY A 54 -11.50 6.06 -5.48
N SER A 55 -11.57 7.27 -6.02
CA SER A 55 -12.13 7.51 -7.33
C SER A 55 -11.24 8.47 -8.12
N ILE A 56 -11.32 8.32 -9.44
CA ILE A 56 -10.68 9.15 -10.43
C ILE A 56 -11.81 9.67 -11.30
N VAL A 57 -11.90 10.98 -11.41
CA VAL A 57 -12.77 11.65 -12.38
C VAL A 57 -11.87 12.09 -13.53
N PRO A 58 -11.88 11.43 -14.70
CA PRO A 58 -10.93 11.71 -15.78
C PRO A 58 -11.04 13.13 -16.37
N GLU A 59 -12.13 13.87 -16.12
CA GLU A 59 -12.23 15.29 -16.47
C GLU A 59 -11.25 16.16 -15.65
N PHE A 60 -10.88 15.73 -14.44
CA PHE A 60 -9.98 16.46 -13.55
C PHE A 60 -8.66 15.72 -13.28
N GLY A 61 -8.53 14.48 -13.75
CA GLY A 61 -7.41 13.60 -13.44
C GLY A 61 -6.77 12.93 -14.66
N ALA A 62 -5.49 12.56 -14.53
CA ALA A 62 -4.78 11.87 -15.59
C ALA A 62 -5.28 10.42 -15.77
N PRO A 63 -5.85 10.03 -16.93
CA PRO A 63 -6.38 8.68 -17.16
C PRO A 63 -5.31 7.59 -17.09
N MET A 64 -4.03 7.94 -17.25
CA MET A 64 -2.90 7.00 -17.16
C MET A 64 -2.45 6.69 -15.73
N SER A 65 -3.09 7.27 -14.70
CA SER A 65 -2.69 7.08 -13.30
C SER A 65 -2.78 5.60 -12.87
N LEU A 66 -3.87 4.91 -13.23
CA LEU A 66 -4.04 3.48 -12.91
C LEU A 66 -3.10 2.60 -13.73
N THR A 67 -2.81 2.96 -14.98
CA THR A 67 -1.81 2.26 -15.80
C THR A 67 -0.41 2.33 -15.18
N ALA A 68 -0.03 3.48 -14.62
CA ALA A 68 1.23 3.62 -13.90
C ALA A 68 1.27 2.74 -12.64
N LEU A 69 0.18 2.65 -11.87
CA LEU A 69 0.07 1.74 -10.74
C LEU A 69 0.20 0.28 -11.16
N ARG A 70 -0.42 -0.13 -12.27
CA ARG A 70 -0.27 -1.47 -12.84
C ARG A 70 1.17 -1.77 -13.22
N LEU A 71 1.83 -0.87 -13.94
CA LEU A 71 3.22 -1.06 -14.35
C LEU A 71 4.15 -1.18 -13.15
N MET A 72 3.93 -0.40 -12.09
CA MET A 72 4.68 -0.56 -10.84
C MET A 72 4.38 -1.89 -10.15
N ALA A 73 3.12 -2.34 -10.14
CA ALA A 73 2.74 -3.66 -9.61
C ALA A 73 3.43 -4.80 -10.39
N ASP A 74 3.49 -4.70 -11.72
CA ASP A 74 4.14 -5.68 -12.61
C ASP A 74 5.65 -5.79 -12.35
N THR A 75 6.29 -4.76 -11.79
CA THR A 75 7.70 -4.86 -11.38
C THR A 75 7.92 -5.80 -10.20
N GLY A 76 6.88 -6.10 -9.42
CA GLY A 76 6.95 -6.91 -8.20
C GLY A 76 7.81 -6.33 -7.08
N LYS A 77 8.28 -5.08 -7.23
CA LYS A 77 9.15 -4.42 -6.25
C LYS A 77 8.33 -3.79 -5.13
N SER A 78 8.90 -3.79 -3.92
CA SER A 78 8.35 -3.02 -2.82
C SER A 78 8.79 -1.57 -2.94
N PHE A 79 7.84 -0.64 -2.77
CA PHE A 79 8.09 0.79 -2.81
C PHE A 79 7.79 1.45 -1.46
N PRO A 80 8.45 2.57 -1.13
CA PRO A 80 8.19 3.29 0.11
C PRO A 80 6.80 3.92 0.06
N LEU A 81 6.03 3.75 1.13
CA LEU A 81 4.73 4.39 1.32
C LEU A 81 4.84 5.49 2.38
N ILE A 82 4.54 6.73 1.98
CA ILE A 82 4.67 7.91 2.84
C ILE A 82 3.39 8.73 2.77
N SER A 83 2.81 9.04 3.92
CA SER A 83 1.66 9.94 4.02
C SER A 83 2.07 11.39 3.75
N GLY A 84 1.19 12.18 3.15
CA GLY A 84 1.33 13.62 3.00
C GLY A 84 1.44 14.37 4.33
N HIS A 85 1.02 13.76 5.44
CA HIS A 85 1.19 14.30 6.80
C HIS A 85 2.57 13.94 7.43
N GLY A 86 3.51 13.38 6.66
CA GLY A 86 4.87 13.08 7.09
C GLY A 86 5.08 11.71 7.73
N LYS A 87 4.05 10.86 7.82
CA LYS A 87 4.18 9.50 8.36
C LYS A 87 4.76 8.53 7.32
N ILE A 88 5.90 7.92 7.63
CA ILE A 88 6.52 6.88 6.80
C ILE A 88 5.99 5.51 7.25
N TYR A 89 5.34 4.76 6.36
CA TYR A 89 4.80 3.44 6.67
C TYR A 89 5.81 2.29 6.46
N GLY A 90 6.85 2.52 5.66
CA GLY A 90 7.85 1.51 5.30
C GLY A 90 7.75 1.10 3.83
N LEU A 91 8.16 -0.14 3.51
CA LEU A 91 8.09 -0.71 2.17
C LEU A 91 6.84 -1.56 1.99
N TRP A 92 6.13 -1.30 0.90
CA TRP A 92 4.85 -1.92 0.56
C TRP A 92 4.87 -2.43 -0.88
N VAL A 93 4.28 -3.60 -1.11
CA VAL A 93 4.05 -4.16 -2.44
C VAL A 93 2.56 -4.07 -2.77
N ILE A 94 2.23 -3.87 -4.04
CA ILE A 94 0.85 -3.94 -4.52
C ILE A 94 0.45 -5.41 -4.61
N GLU A 95 -0.60 -5.79 -3.90
CA GLU A 95 -1.16 -7.15 -3.94
C GLU A 95 -2.31 -7.25 -4.94
N SER A 96 -3.20 -6.25 -4.95
CA SER A 96 -4.30 -6.19 -5.90
C SER A 96 -4.70 -4.76 -6.21
N LEU A 97 -5.12 -4.54 -7.46
CA LEU A 97 -5.73 -3.30 -7.92
C LEU A 97 -7.01 -3.65 -8.68
N ASN A 98 -8.14 -3.27 -8.12
CA ASN A 98 -9.44 -3.39 -8.77
C ASN A 98 -9.86 -2.00 -9.27
N GLU A 99 -10.40 -1.92 -10.48
CA GLU A 99 -11.02 -0.71 -10.99
C GLU A 99 -12.45 -1.01 -11.47
N THR A 100 -13.37 -0.09 -11.17
CA THR A 100 -14.76 -0.13 -11.60
C THR A 100 -15.02 1.14 -12.38
N GLN A 101 -15.19 0.99 -13.69
CA GLN A 101 -15.47 2.11 -14.58
C GLN A 101 -16.99 2.27 -14.73
N THR A 102 -17.50 3.47 -14.41
CA THR A 102 -18.92 3.80 -14.49
C THR A 102 -19.15 5.04 -15.34
N TYR A 103 -20.36 5.14 -15.90
CA TYR A 103 -20.82 6.22 -16.77
C TYR A 103 -19.89 6.48 -17.96
N PHE A 104 -20.17 5.84 -19.10
CA PHE A 104 -19.34 6.01 -20.30
C PHE A 104 -19.87 7.14 -21.20
N PHE A 105 -18.94 7.91 -21.76
CA PHE A 105 -19.22 8.82 -22.85
C PHE A 105 -19.49 8.06 -24.15
N LYS A 106 -20.04 8.73 -25.17
CA LYS A 106 -20.28 8.16 -26.51
C LYS A 106 -19.01 7.60 -27.19
N ASN A 107 -17.83 8.06 -26.76
CA ASN A 107 -16.52 7.61 -27.25
C ASN A 107 -15.93 6.44 -26.42
N GLY A 108 -16.70 5.87 -25.48
CA GLY A 108 -16.25 4.76 -24.63
C GLY A 108 -15.34 5.15 -23.47
N LYS A 109 -15.04 6.44 -23.26
CA LYS A 109 -14.27 6.88 -22.07
C LYS A 109 -15.16 6.89 -20.82
N PRO A 110 -14.69 6.35 -19.69
CA PRO A 110 -15.44 6.43 -18.43
C PRO A 110 -15.41 7.86 -17.87
N ARG A 111 -16.49 8.25 -17.18
CA ARG A 111 -16.61 9.53 -16.46
C ARG A 111 -16.23 9.41 -15.00
N LEU A 112 -16.40 8.22 -14.43
CA LEU A 112 -16.02 7.90 -13.07
C LEU A 112 -15.30 6.56 -13.07
N VAL A 113 -14.14 6.51 -12.45
CA VAL A 113 -13.39 5.28 -12.24
C VAL A 113 -13.13 5.13 -10.77
N GLU A 114 -13.80 4.19 -10.13
CA GLU A 114 -13.54 3.82 -8.75
C GLU A 114 -12.42 2.80 -8.73
N PHE A 115 -11.54 2.87 -7.73
CA PHE A 115 -10.46 1.90 -7.58
C PHE A 115 -10.33 1.45 -6.12
N SER A 116 -9.94 0.20 -5.94
CA SER A 116 -9.56 -0.38 -4.67
C SER A 116 -8.17 -0.99 -4.81
N LEU A 117 -7.20 -0.41 -4.09
CA LEU A 117 -5.80 -0.82 -4.12
C LEU A 117 -5.44 -1.45 -2.78
N THR A 118 -5.07 -2.73 -2.80
CA THR A 118 -4.57 -3.45 -1.62
C THR A 118 -3.06 -3.51 -1.66
N LEU A 119 -2.45 -3.01 -0.59
CA LEU A 119 -1.02 -2.99 -0.36
C LEU A 119 -0.69 -3.95 0.78
N LYS A 120 0.38 -4.72 0.62
CA LYS A 120 0.91 -5.60 1.66
C LYS A 120 2.29 -5.14 2.09
N LYS A 121 2.53 -5.11 3.39
CA LYS A 121 3.80 -4.64 3.93
C LYS A 121 4.88 -5.71 3.76
N THR A 122 6.01 -5.29 3.20
CA THR A 122 7.18 -6.18 3.04
C THR A 122 8.23 -5.89 4.12
N GLN A 123 8.54 -4.62 4.39
CA GLN A 123 9.54 -4.25 5.38
C GLN A 123 9.10 -3.08 6.25
N THR A 124 9.46 -3.14 7.53
CA THR A 124 9.22 -2.05 8.48
C THR A 124 10.20 -0.91 8.24
N ALA A 125 9.74 0.33 8.45
CA ALA A 125 10.52 1.55 8.21
C ALA A 125 11.91 1.57 8.88
N GLY A 126 12.09 0.90 10.04
CA GLY A 126 13.39 0.81 10.70
C GLY A 126 14.45 0.00 9.95
N VAL A 127 14.07 -0.95 9.09
CA VAL A 127 14.99 -1.79 8.32
C VAL A 127 15.59 -1.05 7.12
N LEU A 128 14.85 -0.08 6.58
CA LEU A 128 15.31 0.77 5.47
C LEU A 128 16.58 1.55 5.81
N ILE A 129 16.71 2.01 7.06
CA ILE A 129 17.89 2.76 7.52
C ILE A 129 19.12 1.84 7.60
N GLY A 130 18.95 0.59 8.02
CA GLY A 130 20.04 -0.39 8.12
C GLY A 130 20.60 -0.82 6.76
N ASN A 131 19.72 -1.05 5.77
CA ASN A 131 20.16 -1.53 4.45
C ASN A 131 20.82 -0.45 3.58
N VAL A 132 20.45 0.82 3.74
CA VAL A 132 21.11 1.94 3.03
C VAL A 132 22.49 2.22 3.62
N LEU A 133 22.69 2.05 4.94
CA LEU A 133 24.03 2.15 5.55
C LEU A 133 24.93 0.96 5.18
N GLY A 134 24.37 -0.26 5.12
CA GLY A 134 25.13 -1.45 4.73
C GLY A 134 25.61 -1.45 3.27
N SER A 135 24.82 -0.90 2.33
CA SER A 135 25.20 -0.87 0.91
C SER A 135 26.27 0.17 0.58
N ILE A 136 26.45 1.20 1.41
CA ILE A 136 27.50 2.21 1.22
C ILE A 136 28.84 1.71 1.79
N VAL A 137 28.83 0.94 2.88
CA VAL A 137 30.05 0.35 3.45
C VAL A 137 30.59 -0.80 2.58
N GLY A 138 29.72 -1.58 1.94
CA GLY A 138 30.13 -2.67 1.04
C GLY A 138 30.59 -2.26 -0.35
N SER A 139 30.53 -0.97 -0.71
CA SER A 139 31.02 -0.45 -2.00
C SER A 139 32.32 0.37 -1.89
N ILE A 140 32.88 0.46 -0.68
CA ILE A 140 34.14 1.18 -0.37
C ILE A 140 35.23 0.22 0.17
N LEU A 141 34.94 -1.08 0.25
CA LEU A 141 35.91 -2.17 0.44
C LEU A 141 35.88 -3.09 -0.77
#